data_AF-A0A2I0FME5-F1
#
_entry.id   AF-A0A2I0FME5-F1
#
_cell.length_a   1.000
_cell.length_b   1.000
_cell.length_c   1.000
_cell.angle_alpha   90.00
_cell.angle_beta   90.00
_cell.angle_gamma   90.00
#
_symmetry.space_group_name_H-M   'P 1'
#
loop_
_entity.id
_entity.type
_entity.pdbx_description
1 polymer ?
#
loop_
_entity_poly.entity_id
_entity_poly.type
_entity_poly.pdbx_seq_one_letter_code
_entity_poly.pdbx_strand_id
1 'polypeptide(L)'
;MKQWLLPILMTIFVVVLVAAFYSASWFGEQYTLRAEPFDPFDPFYGEYVMLQYPDLNAAGSTYEGDVYFTLTEGPDGFAVIDEISYDPFFGAISGYSYGNRLTAPQLEQFYVEQGLGPQLESAVDLQVTIDVAPWGIIRPVSIAEREE
;
A
#
# COMPACT_ATOMS: atom_id res chain seq x y z
N MET A 1 -6.67 41.50 11.08
CA MET A 1 -5.66 40.42 11.23
C MET A 1 -6.18 39.23 12.03
N LYS A 2 -6.78 39.42 13.22
CA LYS A 2 -7.26 38.32 14.08
C LYS A 2 -8.29 37.37 13.42
N GLN A 3 -9.16 37.89 12.55
CA GLN A 3 -10.18 37.10 11.82
C GLN A 3 -9.59 36.13 10.78
N TRP A 4 -8.39 36.41 10.27
CA TRP A 4 -7.71 35.56 9.29
C TRP A 4 -6.81 34.51 9.93
N LEU A 5 -6.57 34.60 11.23
CA LEU A 5 -5.61 33.75 11.92
C LEU A 5 -6.07 32.28 11.95
N LEU A 6 -7.36 32.05 12.21
CA LEU A 6 -7.96 30.72 12.17
C LEU A 6 -7.95 30.10 10.76
N PRO A 7 -8.47 30.75 9.69
CA PRO A 7 -8.45 30.15 8.36
C PRO A 7 -7.03 29.91 7.82
N ILE A 8 -6.07 30.81 8.13
CA ILE A 8 -4.65 30.58 7.81
C ILE A 8 -4.13 29.34 8.53
N LEU A 9 -4.40 29.21 9.83
CA LEU A 9 -3.98 28.05 10.62
C LEU A 9 -4.57 26.73 10.06
N MET A 10 -5.86 26.73 9.73
CA MET A 10 -6.52 25.56 9.13
C MET A 10 -5.94 25.21 7.76
N THR A 11 -5.64 26.23 6.94
CA THR A 11 -5.00 26.03 5.63
C THR A 11 -3.60 25.44 5.80
N ILE A 12 -2.79 25.97 6.73
CA ILE A 12 -1.47 25.43 7.05
C ILE A 12 -1.60 23.99 7.53
N PHE A 13 -2.57 23.68 8.39
CA PHE A 13 -2.81 22.33 8.87
C PHE A 13 -3.10 21.35 7.73
N VAL A 14 -3.99 21.72 6.79
CA VAL A 14 -4.26 20.90 5.59
C VAL A 14 -3.00 20.74 4.72
N VAL A 15 -2.25 21.82 4.50
CA VAL A 15 -0.98 21.76 3.75
C VAL A 15 0.02 20.81 4.41
N VAL A 16 0.12 20.82 5.75
CA VAL A 16 0.97 19.90 6.51
C VAL A 16 0.51 18.45 6.35
N LEU A 17 -0.80 18.17 6.39
CA LEU A 17 -1.33 16.82 6.18
C LEU A 17 -1.02 16.31 4.76
N VAL A 18 -1.25 17.14 3.74
CA VAL A 18 -0.93 16.78 2.34
C VAL A 18 0.57 16.56 2.18
N ALA A 19 1.41 17.45 2.73
CA ALA A 19 2.86 17.29 2.67
C ALA A 19 3.35 16.03 3.41
N ALA A 20 2.73 15.67 4.53
CA ALA A 20 3.05 14.45 5.27
C ALA A 20 2.65 13.17 4.52
N PHE A 21 1.60 13.21 3.70
CA PHE A 21 1.26 12.08 2.82
C PHE A 21 2.24 11.96 1.64
N TYR A 22 2.58 13.08 1.00
CA TYR A 22 3.50 13.08 -0.14
C TYR A 22 4.98 12.91 0.24
N SER A 23 5.34 13.12 1.50
CA SER A 23 6.72 12.93 1.98
C SER A 23 7.18 11.47 1.85
N ALA A 24 6.25 10.50 1.82
CA ALA A 24 6.56 9.11 1.50
C ALA A 24 7.26 8.98 0.14
N SER A 25 6.86 9.74 -0.87
CA SER A 25 7.52 9.72 -2.19
C SER A 25 8.80 10.54 -2.27
N TRP A 26 9.02 11.48 -1.34
CA TRP A 26 10.23 12.31 -1.36
C TRP A 26 11.39 11.65 -0.63
N PHE A 27 11.10 10.87 0.41
CA PHE A 27 12.10 10.27 1.29
C PHE A 27 12.04 8.75 1.34
N GLY A 28 11.02 8.14 0.73
CA GLY A 28 10.85 6.70 0.68
C GLY A 28 11.53 6.06 -0.52
N GLU A 29 11.49 4.72 -0.49
CA GLU A 29 11.96 3.87 -1.57
C GLU A 29 10.77 3.37 -2.38
N GLN A 30 10.96 3.25 -3.69
CA GLN A 30 9.93 2.78 -4.60
C GLN A 30 10.06 1.27 -4.79
N TYR A 31 8.93 0.58 -4.70
CA TYR A 31 8.83 -0.87 -4.83
C TYR A 31 7.75 -1.24 -5.83
N THR A 32 8.00 -2.29 -6.61
CA THR A 32 7.01 -2.87 -7.52
C THR A 32 6.57 -4.23 -6.98
N LEU A 33 5.29 -4.40 -6.72
CA LEU A 33 4.71 -5.61 -6.15
C LEU A 33 3.92 -6.38 -7.22
N ARG A 34 4.03 -7.72 -7.21
CA ARG A 34 3.07 -8.57 -7.93
C ARG A 34 1.75 -8.57 -7.18
N ALA A 35 0.69 -8.22 -7.89
CA ALA A 35 -0.64 -8.15 -7.32
C ALA A 35 -1.62 -9.00 -8.15
N GLU A 36 -2.66 -9.47 -7.50
CA GLU A 36 -3.78 -10.16 -8.13
C GLU A 36 -5.08 -9.57 -7.58
N PRO A 37 -6.11 -9.35 -8.41
CA PRO A 37 -7.43 -8.97 -7.92
C PRO A 37 -8.10 -10.17 -7.25
N PHE A 38 -8.74 -10.00 -6.10
CA PHE A 38 -9.39 -11.13 -5.39
C PHE A 38 -10.89 -10.98 -5.10
N ASP A 39 -11.44 -9.75 -5.03
CA ASP A 39 -12.90 -9.55 -4.88
C ASP A 39 -13.33 -8.10 -5.20
N PRO A 40 -14.12 -7.85 -6.27
CA PRO A 40 -14.79 -6.56 -6.51
C PRO A 40 -16.29 -6.61 -6.18
N PHE A 41 -17.06 -5.56 -5.90
CA PHE A 41 -16.96 -4.10 -5.89
C PHE A 41 -18.11 -3.59 -4.97
N ASP A 42 -17.88 -2.51 -4.21
CA ASP A 42 -18.94 -1.83 -3.43
C ASP A 42 -19.39 -0.53 -4.14
N PRO A 43 -20.66 -0.44 -4.61
CA PRO A 43 -21.17 0.73 -5.34
C PRO A 43 -21.23 2.03 -4.53
N PHE A 44 -20.98 2.00 -3.23
CA PHE A 44 -21.14 3.15 -2.35
C PHE A 44 -19.84 3.91 -2.02
N TYR A 45 -18.65 3.34 -2.30
CA TYR A 45 -17.36 3.89 -1.84
C TYR A 45 -16.39 4.36 -2.93
N GLY A 46 -16.85 4.48 -4.18
CA GLY A 46 -16.01 4.83 -5.33
C GLY A 46 -15.37 3.60 -5.97
N GLU A 47 -14.64 3.79 -7.06
CA GLU A 47 -14.04 2.69 -7.82
C GLU A 47 -12.67 2.34 -7.26
N TYR A 48 -12.52 1.09 -6.80
CA TYR A 48 -11.27 0.55 -6.28
C TYR A 48 -11.16 -0.93 -6.66
N VAL A 49 -9.93 -1.44 -6.64
CA VAL A 49 -9.64 -2.86 -6.85
C VAL A 49 -9.08 -3.42 -5.55
N MET A 50 -9.62 -4.56 -5.11
CA MET A 50 -9.08 -5.31 -3.97
C MET A 50 -7.93 -6.20 -4.43
N LEU A 51 -6.77 -6.02 -3.81
CA LEU A 51 -5.52 -6.64 -4.23
C LEU A 51 -4.97 -7.56 -3.16
N GLN A 52 -4.46 -8.70 -3.60
CA GLN A 52 -3.63 -9.61 -2.81
C GLN A 52 -2.23 -9.67 -3.41
N TYR A 53 -1.24 -9.98 -2.59
CA TYR A 53 0.17 -9.96 -2.96
C TYR A 53 0.81 -11.32 -2.71
N PRO A 54 0.84 -12.21 -3.72
CA PRO A 54 1.34 -13.58 -3.57
C PRO A 54 2.76 -13.67 -3.00
N ASP A 55 3.64 -12.76 -3.42
CA ASP A 55 5.06 -12.77 -3.03
C ASP A 55 5.25 -12.44 -1.53
N LEU A 56 4.28 -11.77 -0.90
CA LEU A 56 4.31 -11.51 0.55
C LEU A 56 3.86 -12.72 1.37
N ASN A 57 3.10 -13.64 0.79
CA ASN A 57 2.63 -14.86 1.46
C ASN A 57 3.74 -15.91 1.62
N ALA A 58 4.85 -15.80 0.87
CA ALA A 58 5.98 -16.73 0.94
C ALA A 58 6.70 -16.71 2.29
N ALA A 59 6.56 -15.63 3.07
CA ALA A 59 7.07 -15.53 4.43
C ALA A 59 6.17 -16.19 5.49
N GLY A 60 5.13 -16.93 5.06
CA GLY A 60 4.10 -17.54 5.90
C GLY A 60 4.67 -18.25 7.13
N SER A 61 4.39 -17.67 8.30
CA SER A 61 4.70 -18.24 9.60
C SER A 61 3.46 -18.96 10.14
N THR A 62 3.61 -19.92 11.06
CA THR A 62 2.46 -20.52 11.78
C THR A 62 1.78 -19.52 12.73
N TYR A 63 2.28 -18.28 12.79
CA TYR A 63 1.76 -17.24 13.66
C TYR A 63 0.53 -16.57 13.04
N GLU A 64 -0.51 -16.43 13.86
CA GLU A 64 -1.72 -15.69 13.56
C GLU A 64 -1.77 -14.44 14.44
N GLY A 65 -1.86 -13.25 13.84
CA GLY A 65 -1.81 -11.99 14.57
C GLY A 65 -1.20 -10.84 13.79
N ASP A 66 -0.97 -9.74 14.49
CA ASP A 66 -0.33 -8.55 13.93
C ASP A 66 1.13 -8.85 13.57
N VAL A 67 1.53 -8.42 12.38
CA VAL A 67 2.91 -8.55 11.88
C VAL A 67 3.41 -7.22 11.38
N TYR A 68 4.72 -7.02 11.51
CA TYR A 68 5.42 -5.82 11.13
C TYR A 68 6.55 -6.23 10.21
N PHE A 69 6.61 -5.66 9.01
CA PHE A 69 7.59 -6.10 8.00
C PHE A 69 8.16 -4.96 7.17
N THR A 70 9.31 -5.20 6.56
CA THR A 70 9.94 -4.33 5.55
C THR A 70 9.98 -5.03 4.21
N LEU A 71 10.20 -4.26 3.15
CA LEU A 71 10.34 -4.76 1.79
C LEU A 71 11.78 -4.60 1.32
N THR A 72 12.18 -5.44 0.38
CA THR A 72 13.41 -5.29 -0.41
C THR A 72 13.14 -5.73 -1.84
N GLU A 73 13.97 -5.29 -2.79
CA GLU A 73 13.86 -5.69 -4.18
C GLU A 73 14.36 -7.13 -4.37
N GLY A 74 13.47 -7.99 -4.88
CA GLY A 74 13.79 -9.37 -5.21
C GLY A 74 14.68 -9.49 -6.45
N PRO A 75 15.20 -10.70 -6.75
CA PRO A 75 16.10 -10.93 -7.89
C PRO A 75 15.50 -10.63 -9.26
N ASP A 76 14.17 -10.60 -9.34
CA ASP A 76 13.36 -10.39 -10.53
C ASP A 76 12.79 -8.96 -10.61
N GLY A 77 13.21 -8.05 -9.71
CA GLY A 77 12.76 -6.66 -9.65
C GLY A 77 11.43 -6.45 -8.91
N PHE A 78 10.82 -7.52 -8.38
CA PHE A 78 9.59 -7.41 -7.58
C PHE A 78 9.91 -7.44 -6.09
N ALA A 79 9.17 -6.65 -5.32
CA ALA A 79 9.39 -6.48 -3.91
C ALA A 79 8.96 -7.72 -3.12
N VAL A 80 9.83 -8.16 -2.22
CA VAL A 80 9.63 -9.28 -1.30
C VAL A 80 9.85 -8.80 0.13
N ILE A 81 9.41 -9.59 1.11
CA ILE A 81 9.65 -9.29 2.53
C ILE A 81 11.14 -9.44 2.84
N ASP A 82 11.71 -8.42 3.48
CA ASP A 82 13.10 -8.41 3.96
C ASP A 82 13.18 -8.88 5.41
N GLU A 83 12.53 -8.14 6.31
CA GLU A 83 12.42 -8.45 7.73
C GLU A 83 10.95 -8.61 8.12
N ILE A 84 10.65 -9.57 9.01
CA ILE A 84 9.34 -9.74 9.62
C ILE A 84 9.48 -9.92 11.13
N SER A 85 8.63 -9.22 11.88
CA SER A 85 8.58 -9.22 13.34
C SER A 85 7.13 -9.27 13.83
N TYR A 86 6.91 -9.85 15.00
CA TYR A 86 5.63 -9.84 15.71
C TYR A 86 5.50 -8.64 16.66
N ASP A 87 6.61 -7.95 16.92
CA ASP A 87 6.66 -6.71 17.68
C ASP A 87 6.88 -5.51 16.74
N PRO A 88 6.23 -4.36 16.99
CA PRO A 88 6.37 -3.18 16.16
C PRO A 88 7.80 -2.62 16.22
N PHE A 89 8.34 -2.26 15.05
CA PHE A 89 9.63 -1.59 14.93
C PHE A 89 9.54 -0.39 13.98
N PHE A 90 10.50 0.52 14.11
CA PHE A 90 10.50 1.74 13.31
C PHE A 90 10.75 1.42 11.84
N GLY A 91 9.92 1.98 10.96
CA GLY A 91 10.01 1.74 9.51
C GLY A 91 9.20 0.55 9.01
N ALA A 92 8.62 -0.23 9.91
CA ALA A 92 7.81 -1.38 9.53
C ALA A 92 6.45 -0.98 8.94
N ILE A 93 6.04 -1.73 7.92
CA ILE A 93 4.67 -1.80 7.44
C ILE A 93 3.88 -2.69 8.40
N SER A 94 2.71 -2.21 8.85
CA SER A 94 1.79 -3.02 9.65
C SER A 94 0.92 -3.90 8.76
N GLY A 95 0.84 -5.18 9.09
CA GLY A 95 -0.05 -6.14 8.46
C GLY A 95 -0.63 -7.13 9.46
N TYR A 96 -1.36 -8.10 8.94
CA TYR A 96 -1.96 -9.20 9.69
C TYR A 96 -1.62 -10.53 9.00
N SER A 97 -1.15 -11.49 9.79
CA SER A 97 -0.88 -12.84 9.33
C SER A 97 -2.02 -13.76 9.77
N TYR A 98 -2.57 -14.53 8.83
CA TYR A 98 -3.57 -15.55 9.10
C TYR A 98 -3.36 -16.78 8.19
N GLY A 99 -3.07 -17.93 8.81
CA GLY A 99 -2.69 -19.14 8.09
C GLY A 99 -1.42 -18.92 7.26
N ASN A 100 -1.54 -18.97 5.92
CA ASN A 100 -0.43 -18.70 4.99
C ASN A 100 -0.64 -17.41 4.19
N ARG A 101 -1.46 -16.49 4.71
CA ARG A 101 -1.71 -15.19 4.08
C ARG A 101 -1.19 -14.09 4.97
N LEU A 102 -0.46 -13.16 4.36
CA LEU A 102 -0.10 -11.90 4.95
C LEU A 102 -0.90 -10.82 4.22
N THR A 103 -1.66 -10.04 4.98
CA THR A 103 -2.39 -8.91 4.43
C THR A 103 -1.90 -7.61 5.07
N ALA A 104 -1.95 -6.53 4.31
CA ALA A 104 -1.57 -5.21 4.77
C ALA A 104 -2.70 -4.26 4.36
N PRO A 105 -3.52 -3.78 5.30
CA PRO A 105 -4.72 -2.99 4.97
C PRO A 105 -4.44 -1.76 4.09
N GLN A 106 -3.23 -1.19 4.17
CA GLN A 106 -2.79 -0.06 3.35
C GLN A 106 -2.55 -0.43 1.87
N LEU A 107 -2.35 -1.70 1.57
CA LEU A 107 -2.09 -2.23 0.22
C LEU A 107 -3.30 -2.91 -0.43
N GLU A 108 -4.28 -3.33 0.37
CA GLU A 108 -5.42 -4.12 -0.12
C GLU A 108 -6.36 -3.33 -1.03
N GLN A 109 -6.58 -2.03 -0.79
CA GLN A 109 -7.49 -1.21 -1.58
C GLN A 109 -6.71 -0.23 -2.46
N PHE A 110 -6.78 -0.43 -3.78
CA PHE A 110 -6.23 0.52 -4.74
C PHE A 110 -7.35 1.31 -5.42
N TYR A 111 -7.43 2.61 -5.15
CA TYR A 111 -8.40 3.50 -5.78
C TYR A 111 -8.02 3.81 -7.22
N VAL A 112 -8.97 3.66 -8.13
CA VAL A 112 -8.75 3.81 -9.58
C VAL A 112 -9.68 4.86 -10.16
N GLU A 113 -9.37 5.32 -11.37
CA GLU A 113 -10.28 6.19 -12.10
C GLU A 113 -11.56 5.44 -12.50
N GLN A 114 -12.63 6.21 -12.67
CA GLN A 114 -13.93 5.65 -12.99
C GLN A 114 -13.91 4.90 -14.34
N GLY A 115 -14.34 3.65 -14.36
CA GLY A 115 -14.38 2.75 -15.51
C GLY A 115 -13.16 1.83 -15.69
N LEU A 116 -12.12 1.96 -14.85
CA LEU A 116 -10.92 1.11 -14.92
C LEU A 116 -10.99 -0.15 -14.05
N GLY A 117 -11.80 -0.15 -13.00
CA GLY A 117 -11.95 -1.26 -12.05
C GLY A 117 -12.24 -2.59 -12.76
N PRO A 118 -13.31 -2.69 -13.58
CA PRO A 118 -13.65 -3.93 -14.27
C PRO A 118 -12.54 -4.46 -15.19
N GLN A 119 -11.73 -3.57 -15.77
CA GLN A 119 -10.61 -3.95 -16.64
C GLN A 119 -9.47 -4.56 -15.82
N LEU A 120 -9.09 -3.88 -14.73
CA LEU A 120 -8.03 -4.34 -13.83
C LEU A 120 -8.44 -5.61 -13.06
N GLU A 121 -9.71 -5.75 -12.69
CA GLU A 121 -10.25 -6.98 -12.08
C GLU A 121 -10.21 -8.17 -13.04
N SER A 122 -10.36 -7.94 -14.34
CA SER A 122 -10.26 -8.98 -15.35
C SER A 122 -8.81 -9.37 -15.69
N ALA A 123 -7.87 -8.47 -15.43
CA ALA A 123 -6.44 -8.73 -15.55
C ALA A 123 -6.00 -9.55 -14.33
N VAL A 124 -5.77 -10.85 -14.56
CA VAL A 124 -5.34 -11.79 -13.51
C VAL A 124 -3.99 -11.36 -12.91
N ASP A 125 -3.09 -10.88 -13.76
CA ASP A 125 -1.74 -10.50 -13.39
C ASP A 125 -1.57 -8.98 -13.39
N LEU A 126 -1.48 -8.41 -12.19
CA LEU A 126 -1.25 -7.00 -11.98
C LEU A 126 0.15 -6.74 -11.40
N GLN A 127 0.62 -5.53 -11.61
CA GLN A 127 1.73 -4.96 -10.87
C GLN A 127 1.33 -3.63 -10.24
N VAL A 128 1.76 -3.43 -8.99
CA VAL A 128 1.49 -2.21 -8.22
C VAL A 128 2.81 -1.55 -7.87
N THR A 129 2.93 -0.26 -8.18
CA THR A 129 4.07 0.53 -7.71
C THR A 129 3.67 1.31 -6.47
N ILE A 130 4.48 1.22 -5.43
CA ILE A 130 4.30 1.92 -4.17
C ILE A 130 5.58 2.65 -3.78
N ASP A 131 5.44 3.75 -3.04
CA ASP A 131 6.55 4.35 -2.30
C ASP A 131 6.39 4.02 -0.81
N VAL A 132 7.45 3.51 -0.19
CA VAL A 132 7.48 3.16 1.24
C VAL A 132 8.41 4.11 1.96
N ALA A 133 7.85 4.90 2.86
CA ALA A 133 8.62 5.85 3.66
C ALA A 133 9.50 5.13 4.70
N PRO A 134 10.62 5.73 5.15
CA PRO A 134 11.47 5.16 6.21
C PRO A 134 10.78 4.94 7.56
N TRP A 135 9.56 5.47 7.73
CA TRP A 135 8.73 5.31 8.92
C TRP A 135 7.50 4.40 8.69
N GLY A 136 7.47 3.64 7.59
CA GLY A 136 6.49 2.58 7.32
C GLY A 136 5.19 3.02 6.67
N ILE A 137 5.04 4.31 6.32
CA ILE A 137 3.88 4.78 5.53
C ILE A 137 4.05 4.36 4.08
N ILE A 138 3.00 3.76 3.54
CA ILE A 138 2.91 3.40 2.13
C ILE A 138 2.10 4.46 1.37
N ARG A 139 2.58 4.82 0.19
CA ARG A 139 1.81 5.58 -0.79
C ARG A 139 1.67 4.76 -2.08
N PRO A 140 0.45 4.43 -2.53
CA PRO A 140 0.23 3.86 -3.85
C PRO A 140 0.56 4.89 -4.95
N VAL A 141 1.28 4.45 -5.98
CA VAL A 141 1.71 5.30 -7.10
C VAL A 141 0.95 4.95 -8.37
N SER A 142 0.94 3.67 -8.75
CA SER A 142 0.29 3.20 -9.97
C SER A 142 -0.07 1.72 -9.89
N ILE A 143 -1.03 1.33 -10.73
CA ILE A 143 -1.43 -0.05 -10.98
C ILE A 143 -1.50 -0.26 -12.49
N ALA A 144 -1.02 -1.41 -12.97
CA ALA A 144 -1.07 -1.79 -14.37
C ALA A 144 -1.17 -3.31 -14.51
N GLU A 145 -1.66 -3.77 -15.65
CA GLU A 145 -1.51 -5.16 -16.07
C GLU A 145 -0.02 -5.47 -16.26
N ARG A 146 0.41 -6.62 -15.77
CA ARG A 146 1.79 -7.08 -15.89
C ARG A 146 1.93 -7.83 -17.22
N GLU A 147 2.67 -7.25 -18.16
CA GLU A 147 3.05 -7.95 -19.40
C GLU A 147 4.18 -8.96 -19.07
N GLU A 148 4.01 -10.24 -19.47
CA GLU A 148 5.02 -11.31 -19.32
C GLU A 148 6.29 -11.06 -20.16
#